data_AF-A0A8X7WQ85-F1
#
_entry.id   AF-A0A8X7WQ85-F1
#
_cell.length_a   1.000
_cell.length_b   1.000
_cell.length_c   1.000
_cell.angle_alpha   90.00
_cell.angle_beta   90.00
_cell.angle_gamma   90.00
#
_symmetry.space_group_name_H-M   'P 1'
#
loop_
_entity.id
_entity.type
_entity.pdbx_description
1 polymer ?
#
loop_
_entity_poly.entity_id
_entity_poly.type
_entity_poly.pdbx_seq_one_letter_code
_entity_poly.pdbx_strand_id
1 'polypeptide(L)'
;METDSRTHGFLLKRLVSVGVPKKCCSKRGLVEFVRANRSRIPELVSALLPTDEDVKAGLKGTRERSRKKRFRESMNWLQWLMFLGEPGVSLKNLAKSNVDQRGVCGSVWGENDIAYRCRTCENDSTCAICVTCFENGDHSSHDYSIMYTDGGCCDCGDDTAWKQEGFCSNHKGSEQIQPLSENLAESVGPVLDALFACWNNNLLSAESISEKDVRSSDTLVVRQKMSNGLTFAVVEMLLEFNKFSESLLSFVSRRIIASSGLLMILVKAERFLDQDVVEKLHNLFLKLIGDPVFKSEFAKALVGYYPLAISEAVKKGNDHAFVKHPLLSLFSVQIFTVPTLTPFLVKEMNLLAMLLGCLSDIFLSCCGEDGVLQ
;
A
#
# COMPACT_ATOMS: atom_id res chain seq x y z
N MET A 1 21.98 2.09 -23.78
CA MET A 1 22.25 0.65 -23.98
C MET A 1 23.30 0.11 -23.01
N GLU A 2 24.40 0.82 -22.72
CA GLU A 2 25.43 0.32 -21.77
C GLU A 2 24.96 0.15 -20.30
N THR A 3 24.02 0.98 -19.84
CA THR A 3 23.49 0.90 -18.47
C THR A 3 22.58 -0.32 -18.23
N ASP A 4 21.94 -0.85 -19.27
CA ASP A 4 21.11 -2.07 -19.20
C ASP A 4 21.97 -3.31 -19.03
N SER A 5 23.04 -3.43 -19.82
CA SER A 5 23.99 -4.55 -19.76
C SER A 5 24.65 -4.66 -18.37
N ARG A 6 24.96 -3.52 -17.75
CA ARG A 6 25.63 -3.48 -16.44
C ARG A 6 24.69 -3.85 -15.28
N THR A 7 23.44 -3.39 -15.31
CA THR A 7 22.44 -3.69 -14.26
C THR A 7 22.10 -5.17 -14.24
N HIS A 8 21.86 -5.73 -15.43
CA HIS A 8 21.62 -7.15 -15.62
C HIS A 8 22.80 -7.99 -15.09
N GLY A 9 24.04 -7.58 -15.39
CA GLY A 9 25.25 -8.28 -14.96
C GLY A 9 25.45 -8.37 -13.43
N PHE A 10 25.00 -7.38 -12.65
CA PHE A 10 25.10 -7.44 -11.18
C PHE A 10 24.13 -8.46 -10.57
N LEU A 11 22.88 -8.46 -11.05
CA LEU A 11 21.86 -9.41 -10.60
C LEU A 11 22.28 -10.85 -10.88
N LEU A 12 22.81 -11.14 -12.09
CA LEU A 12 23.27 -12.49 -12.42
C LEU A 12 24.44 -12.94 -11.53
N LYS A 13 25.38 -12.04 -11.18
CA LYS A 13 26.47 -12.36 -10.26
C LYS A 13 25.96 -12.73 -8.87
N ARG A 14 24.94 -12.03 -8.35
CA ARG A 14 24.33 -12.34 -7.07
C ARG A 14 23.61 -13.69 -7.07
N LEU A 15 22.88 -14.00 -8.13
CA LEU A 15 22.26 -15.32 -8.30
C LEU A 15 23.31 -16.44 -8.26
N VAL A 16 24.45 -16.26 -8.95
CA VAL A 16 25.54 -17.24 -8.91
C VAL A 16 26.18 -17.34 -7.52
N SER A 17 26.33 -16.24 -6.78
CA SER A 17 26.89 -16.28 -5.43
C SER A 17 25.99 -17.01 -4.43
N VAL A 18 24.68 -17.02 -4.68
CA VAL A 18 23.72 -17.87 -3.94
C VAL A 18 23.55 -19.24 -4.62
N GLY A 19 24.55 -19.73 -5.36
CA GLY A 19 24.56 -21.10 -5.89
C GLY A 19 23.55 -21.40 -7.00
N VAL A 20 22.99 -20.39 -7.68
CA VAL A 20 22.23 -20.61 -8.92
C VAL A 20 23.21 -20.93 -10.05
N PRO A 21 23.07 -22.06 -10.76
CA PRO A 21 23.96 -22.38 -11.88
C PRO A 21 23.90 -21.28 -12.96
N LYS A 22 25.04 -20.92 -13.57
CA LYS A 22 25.10 -19.91 -14.64
C LYS A 22 24.13 -20.20 -15.80
N LYS A 23 23.90 -21.48 -16.14
CA LYS A 23 22.93 -21.90 -17.16
C LYS A 23 21.47 -21.54 -16.80
N CYS A 24 21.16 -21.42 -15.51
CA CYS A 24 19.85 -21.07 -14.99
C CYS A 24 19.69 -19.56 -14.78
N CYS A 25 20.71 -18.74 -15.04
CA CYS A 25 20.70 -17.28 -14.86
C CYS A 25 19.94 -16.55 -16.00
N SER A 26 18.78 -17.07 -16.38
CA SER A 26 17.79 -16.44 -17.25
C SER A 26 16.43 -16.50 -16.54
N LYS A 27 15.47 -15.66 -16.93
CA LYS A 27 14.14 -15.65 -16.28
C LYS A 27 13.47 -17.02 -16.31
N ARG A 28 13.51 -17.70 -17.47
CA ARG A 28 13.00 -19.07 -17.63
C ARG A 28 13.80 -20.09 -16.83
N GLY A 29 15.13 -20.02 -16.91
CA GLY A 29 15.99 -20.95 -16.17
C GLY A 29 15.86 -20.82 -14.65
N LEU A 30 15.61 -19.61 -14.14
CA LEU A 30 15.39 -19.37 -12.73
C LEU A 30 14.02 -19.90 -12.27
N VAL A 31 12.99 -19.80 -13.11
CA VAL A 31 11.69 -20.45 -12.85
C VAL A 31 11.84 -21.97 -12.74
N GLU A 32 12.56 -22.60 -13.67
CA GLU A 32 12.83 -24.04 -13.62
C GLU A 32 13.61 -24.42 -12.36
N PHE A 33 14.61 -23.61 -12.00
CA PHE A 33 15.38 -23.78 -10.78
C PHE A 33 14.51 -23.71 -9.52
N VAL A 34 13.62 -22.73 -9.43
CA VAL A 34 12.70 -22.55 -8.29
C VAL A 34 11.71 -23.70 -8.19
N ARG A 35 11.19 -24.22 -9.32
CA ARG A 35 10.30 -25.39 -9.32
C ARG A 35 10.94 -26.60 -8.64
N ALA A 36 12.23 -26.81 -8.84
CA ALA A 36 12.98 -27.90 -8.21
C ALA A 36 13.51 -27.56 -6.79
N ASN A 37 13.50 -26.29 -6.37
CA ASN A 37 14.15 -25.81 -5.14
C ASN A 37 13.27 -24.80 -4.37
N ARG A 38 11.99 -25.11 -4.13
CA ARG A 38 11.02 -24.16 -3.52
C ARG A 38 11.48 -23.59 -2.18
N SER A 39 12.19 -24.36 -1.36
CA SER A 39 12.71 -23.90 -0.06
C SER A 39 13.72 -22.75 -0.15
N ARG A 40 14.33 -22.56 -1.34
CA ARG A 40 15.33 -21.51 -1.59
C ARG A 40 14.73 -20.17 -2.00
N ILE A 41 13.41 -20.05 -2.12
CA ILE A 41 12.74 -18.81 -2.52
C ILE A 41 13.18 -17.60 -1.68
N PRO A 42 13.27 -17.65 -0.34
CA PRO A 42 13.72 -16.51 0.45
C PRO A 42 15.11 -16.00 0.08
N GLU A 43 16.08 -16.92 -0.09
CA GLU A 43 17.45 -16.60 -0.50
C GLU A 43 17.50 -15.98 -1.90
N LEU A 44 16.72 -16.52 -2.84
CA LEU A 44 16.64 -16.01 -4.21
C LEU A 44 15.99 -14.62 -4.26
N VAL A 45 14.94 -14.38 -3.48
CA VAL A 45 14.30 -13.06 -3.38
C VAL A 45 15.31 -12.04 -2.88
N SER A 46 16.01 -12.33 -1.78
CA SER A 46 17.04 -11.42 -1.27
C SER A 46 18.17 -11.17 -2.28
N ALA A 47 18.59 -12.19 -3.04
CA ALA A 47 19.62 -12.05 -4.07
C ALA A 47 19.18 -11.22 -5.29
N LEU A 48 17.88 -11.22 -5.62
CA LEU A 48 17.32 -10.44 -6.73
C LEU A 48 17.23 -8.95 -6.39
N LEU A 49 16.99 -8.60 -5.12
CA LEU A 49 16.90 -7.21 -4.69
C LEU A 49 18.26 -6.49 -4.77
N PRO A 50 18.28 -5.16 -5.04
CA PRO A 50 19.51 -4.37 -4.94
C PRO A 50 20.10 -4.38 -3.53
N THR A 51 21.41 -4.16 -3.43
CA THR A 51 22.16 -4.05 -2.17
C THR A 51 22.58 -2.61 -1.90
N ASP A 52 23.01 -2.31 -0.66
CA ASP A 52 23.59 -1.01 -0.30
C ASP A 52 24.73 -0.60 -1.24
N GLU A 53 25.57 -1.55 -1.67
CA GLU A 53 26.66 -1.30 -2.60
C GLU A 53 26.17 -0.95 -4.01
N ASP A 54 25.07 -1.54 -4.47
CA ASP A 54 24.46 -1.17 -5.75
C ASP A 54 23.92 0.27 -5.71
N VAL A 55 23.30 0.66 -4.59
CA VAL A 55 22.77 2.00 -4.38
C VAL A 55 23.92 3.01 -4.28
N LYS A 56 24.99 2.69 -3.53
CA LYS A 56 26.22 3.50 -3.45
C LYS A 56 26.88 3.68 -4.80
N ALA A 57 27.01 2.63 -5.60
CA ALA A 57 27.55 2.71 -6.96
C ALA A 57 26.70 3.63 -7.86
N GLY A 58 25.38 3.72 -7.61
CA GLY A 58 24.47 4.66 -8.27
C GLY A 58 24.53 6.11 -7.77
N LEU A 59 25.16 6.39 -6.62
CA LEU A 59 25.38 7.75 -6.13
C LEU A 59 26.49 8.47 -6.90
N LYS A 60 27.48 7.74 -7.39
CA LYS A 60 28.63 8.28 -8.16
C LYS A 60 28.35 8.43 -9.66
N GLY A 61 27.17 8.03 -10.12
CA GLY A 61 26.75 8.15 -11.52
C GLY A 61 25.34 7.60 -11.74
N THR A 62 24.55 8.32 -12.54
CA THR A 62 23.13 8.15 -12.91
C THR A 62 22.06 8.70 -11.95
N ARG A 63 21.19 9.57 -12.50
CA ARG A 63 20.00 10.20 -11.89
C ARG A 63 19.04 9.17 -11.28
N GLU A 64 18.25 9.56 -10.29
CA GLU A 64 17.21 8.77 -9.57
C GLU A 64 16.42 7.77 -10.43
N ARG A 65 16.09 8.16 -11.67
CA ARG A 65 15.47 7.32 -12.71
C ARG A 65 16.17 5.96 -12.92
N SER A 66 17.49 5.91 -12.82
CA SER A 66 18.30 4.68 -12.93
C SER A 66 18.07 3.75 -11.74
N ARG A 67 17.98 4.28 -10.50
CA ARG A 67 17.69 3.49 -9.30
C ARG A 67 16.30 2.87 -9.38
N LYS A 68 15.26 3.68 -9.65
CA LYS A 68 13.88 3.19 -9.84
C LYS A 68 13.82 2.08 -10.91
N LYS A 69 14.60 2.19 -12.00
CA LYS A 69 14.71 1.13 -13.02
C LYS A 69 15.26 -0.20 -12.47
N ARG A 70 16.28 -0.19 -11.60
CA ARG A 70 16.86 -1.43 -11.02
C ARG A 70 15.87 -2.17 -10.12
N PHE A 71 15.14 -1.45 -9.27
CA PHE A 71 14.12 -2.07 -8.44
C PHE A 71 12.97 -2.62 -9.29
N ARG A 72 12.54 -1.91 -10.35
CA ARG A 72 11.56 -2.43 -11.31
C ARG A 72 12.02 -3.70 -12.02
N GLU A 73 13.28 -3.77 -12.43
CA GLU A 73 13.84 -5.00 -13.00
C GLU A 73 13.78 -6.14 -11.98
N SER A 74 14.13 -5.88 -10.71
CA SER A 74 14.05 -6.86 -9.63
C SER A 74 12.61 -7.35 -9.42
N MET A 75 11.63 -6.44 -9.38
CA MET A 75 10.21 -6.80 -9.31
C MET A 75 9.77 -7.65 -10.50
N ASN A 76 10.26 -7.35 -11.71
CA ASN A 76 9.96 -8.17 -12.87
C ASN A 76 10.49 -9.60 -12.72
N TRP A 77 11.75 -9.78 -12.27
CA TRP A 77 12.28 -11.12 -11.98
C TRP A 77 11.47 -11.85 -10.91
N LEU A 78 11.07 -11.17 -9.85
CA LEU A 78 10.23 -11.75 -8.79
C LEU A 78 8.85 -12.17 -9.32
N GLN A 79 8.23 -11.36 -10.19
CA GLN A 79 6.97 -11.74 -10.82
C GLN A 79 7.11 -13.00 -11.69
N TRP A 80 8.25 -13.20 -12.36
CA TRP A 80 8.49 -14.47 -13.07
C TRP A 80 8.48 -15.68 -12.13
N LEU A 81 8.99 -15.51 -10.90
CA LEU A 81 8.92 -16.55 -9.87
C LEU A 81 7.50 -16.74 -9.34
N MET A 82 6.79 -15.65 -9.05
CA MET A 82 5.40 -15.67 -8.57
C MET A 82 4.46 -16.42 -9.52
N PHE A 83 4.58 -16.13 -10.82
CA PHE A 83 3.70 -16.69 -11.85
C PHE A 83 4.28 -17.94 -12.54
N LEU A 84 5.48 -18.38 -12.14
CA LEU A 84 6.21 -19.50 -12.73
C LEU A 84 6.25 -19.45 -14.27
N GLY A 85 6.39 -18.25 -14.83
CA GLY A 85 6.21 -17.96 -16.24
C GLY A 85 6.18 -16.47 -16.53
N GLU A 86 5.76 -16.10 -17.75
CA GLU A 86 5.69 -14.71 -18.15
C GLU A 86 4.56 -13.97 -17.41
N PRO A 87 4.87 -12.91 -16.62
CA PRO A 87 3.88 -12.25 -15.77
C PRO A 87 2.72 -11.65 -16.55
N GLY A 88 3.00 -11.01 -17.68
CA GLY A 88 1.98 -10.36 -18.51
C GLY A 88 0.95 -11.34 -19.07
N VAL A 89 1.33 -12.59 -19.33
CA VAL A 89 0.39 -13.64 -19.77
C VAL A 89 -0.51 -14.05 -18.62
N SER A 90 0.09 -14.30 -17.44
CA SER A 90 -0.64 -14.74 -16.26
C SER A 90 -1.63 -13.68 -15.76
N LEU A 91 -1.20 -12.42 -15.69
CA LEU A 91 -2.06 -11.29 -15.31
C LEU A 91 -3.22 -11.08 -16.29
N LYS A 92 -2.98 -11.19 -17.61
CA LYS A 92 -4.06 -11.13 -18.62
C LYS A 92 -5.04 -12.29 -18.49
N ASN A 93 -4.56 -13.49 -18.17
CA ASN A 93 -5.44 -14.65 -17.95
C ASN A 93 -6.30 -14.47 -16.70
N LEU A 94 -5.74 -13.89 -15.63
CA LEU A 94 -6.50 -13.51 -14.44
C LEU A 94 -7.57 -12.48 -14.74
N ALA A 95 -7.25 -11.43 -15.50
CA ALA A 95 -8.24 -10.42 -15.89
C ALA A 95 -9.39 -11.01 -16.71
N LYS A 96 -9.11 -11.95 -17.62
CA LYS A 96 -10.14 -12.65 -18.42
C LYS A 96 -11.05 -13.56 -17.59
N SER A 97 -10.59 -14.03 -16.44
CA SER A 97 -11.38 -14.89 -15.56
C SER A 97 -12.33 -14.10 -14.65
N ASN A 98 -12.15 -12.77 -14.56
CA ASN A 98 -12.90 -11.86 -13.68
C ASN A 98 -13.78 -10.88 -14.46
N VAL A 99 -14.20 -11.22 -15.68
CA VAL A 99 -14.77 -10.25 -16.64
C VAL A 99 -16.09 -9.64 -16.18
N ASP A 100 -16.86 -10.29 -15.29
CA ASP A 100 -18.25 -9.87 -15.07
C ASP A 100 -18.64 -9.43 -13.65
N GLN A 101 -17.82 -9.58 -12.61
CA GLN A 101 -18.20 -9.16 -11.24
C GLN A 101 -16.97 -8.81 -10.39
N ARG A 102 -16.72 -7.52 -10.15
CA ARG A 102 -15.86 -7.08 -9.04
C ARG A 102 -16.71 -7.01 -7.77
N GLY A 103 -16.09 -7.18 -6.61
CA GLY A 103 -16.74 -7.03 -5.31
C GLY A 103 -16.97 -5.56 -5.00
N VAL A 104 -15.87 -4.78 -4.97
CA VAL A 104 -15.86 -3.36 -4.57
C VAL A 104 -15.20 -2.49 -5.65
N CYS A 105 -15.69 -1.26 -5.79
CA CYS A 105 -15.15 -0.30 -6.77
C CYS A 105 -13.78 0.25 -6.36
N GLY A 106 -13.70 0.94 -5.22
CA GLY A 106 -12.48 1.55 -4.71
C GLY A 106 -11.80 2.52 -5.68
N SER A 107 -12.53 3.09 -6.65
CA SER A 107 -12.00 4.14 -7.54
C SER A 107 -11.56 5.32 -6.69
N VAL A 108 -10.34 5.80 -6.90
CA VAL A 108 -9.75 6.87 -6.08
C VAL A 108 -10.01 8.19 -6.75
N TRP A 109 -10.43 9.18 -5.97
CA TRP A 109 -10.64 10.55 -6.42
C TRP A 109 -9.39 11.40 -6.25
N GLY A 110 -9.19 12.33 -7.18
CA GLY A 110 -8.25 13.44 -7.08
C GLY A 110 -8.91 14.75 -6.62
N GLU A 111 -8.18 15.85 -6.78
CA GLU A 111 -8.66 17.20 -6.47
C GLU A 111 -9.79 17.63 -7.41
N ASN A 112 -10.89 18.14 -6.84
CA ASN A 112 -12.10 18.57 -7.55
C ASN A 112 -12.78 17.48 -8.42
N ASP A 113 -12.59 16.20 -8.12
CA ASP A 113 -13.30 15.12 -8.81
C ASP A 113 -14.79 15.11 -8.44
N ILE A 114 -15.63 14.63 -9.38
CA ILE A 114 -17.08 14.52 -9.18
C ILE A 114 -17.41 13.17 -8.53
N ALA A 115 -18.20 13.24 -7.45
CA ALA A 115 -18.81 12.09 -6.81
C ALA A 115 -20.32 12.32 -6.57
N TYR A 116 -21.05 11.23 -6.36
CA TYR A 116 -22.47 11.24 -6.02
C TYR A 116 -22.66 10.80 -4.59
N ARG A 117 -23.38 11.63 -3.83
CA ARG A 117 -23.91 11.29 -2.52
C ARG A 117 -25.38 10.91 -2.67
N CYS A 118 -25.80 9.80 -2.11
CA CYS A 118 -27.18 9.32 -2.15
C CYS A 118 -27.65 9.07 -0.72
N ARG A 119 -28.43 10.00 -0.16
CA ARG A 119 -28.92 9.96 1.23
C ARG A 119 -29.79 8.74 1.52
N THR A 120 -30.35 8.13 0.48
CA THR A 120 -31.10 6.87 0.58
C THR A 120 -30.17 5.66 0.75
N CYS A 121 -29.00 5.64 0.10
CA CYS A 121 -28.09 4.50 0.04
C CYS A 121 -26.88 4.62 0.97
N GLU A 122 -26.52 5.83 1.40
CA GLU A 122 -25.40 6.05 2.32
C GLU A 122 -25.69 5.45 3.69
N ASN A 123 -24.67 4.88 4.32
CA ASN A 123 -24.73 4.51 5.73
C ASN A 123 -24.39 5.71 6.64
N ASP A 124 -23.59 6.66 6.15
CA ASP A 124 -23.32 7.93 6.81
C ASP A 124 -23.07 9.08 5.80
N SER A 125 -23.01 10.32 6.30
CA SER A 125 -22.93 11.51 5.46
C SER A 125 -21.64 11.70 4.66
N THR A 126 -20.64 10.86 4.89
CA THR A 126 -19.34 10.88 4.20
C THR A 126 -19.23 9.88 3.06
N CYS A 127 -20.21 8.97 2.92
CA CYS A 127 -20.19 7.98 1.85
C CYS A 127 -20.51 8.61 0.49
N ALA A 128 -19.80 8.15 -0.55
CA ALA A 128 -20.01 8.58 -1.91
C ALA A 128 -19.61 7.52 -2.93
N ILE A 129 -20.18 7.61 -4.12
CA ILE A 129 -19.84 6.73 -5.25
C ILE A 129 -19.40 7.54 -6.47
N CYS A 130 -18.54 6.96 -7.29
CA CYS A 130 -18.08 7.62 -8.52
C CYS A 130 -19.21 7.70 -9.56
N VAL A 131 -19.06 8.61 -10.52
CA VAL A 131 -20.01 8.83 -11.63
C VAL A 131 -20.40 7.51 -12.30
N THR A 132 -19.40 6.69 -12.67
CA THR A 132 -19.65 5.41 -13.33
C THR A 132 -20.45 4.43 -12.48
N CYS A 133 -20.29 4.44 -11.15
CA CYS A 133 -21.08 3.57 -10.28
C CYS A 133 -22.50 4.07 -10.13
N PHE A 134 -22.69 5.39 -10.00
CA PHE A 134 -24.01 5.99 -9.93
C PHE A 134 -24.83 5.74 -11.20
N GLU A 135 -24.23 5.93 -12.38
CA GLU A 135 -24.89 5.71 -13.68
C GLU A 135 -25.26 4.24 -13.94
N ASN A 136 -24.49 3.30 -13.36
CA ASN A 136 -24.73 1.86 -13.50
C ASN A 136 -25.53 1.26 -12.33
N GLY A 137 -25.97 2.08 -11.37
CA GLY A 137 -26.86 1.71 -10.26
C GLY A 137 -28.26 2.28 -10.45
N ASP A 138 -29.23 1.81 -9.66
CA ASP A 138 -30.57 2.42 -9.64
C ASP A 138 -30.69 3.43 -8.50
N HIS A 139 -30.65 4.72 -8.87
CA HIS A 139 -30.84 5.85 -7.96
C HIS A 139 -31.99 6.76 -8.42
N SER A 140 -32.82 6.30 -9.36
CA SER A 140 -33.81 7.11 -10.07
C SER A 140 -34.88 7.75 -9.17
N SER A 141 -35.21 7.09 -8.05
CA SER A 141 -36.19 7.54 -7.07
C SER A 141 -35.58 7.99 -5.73
N HIS A 142 -34.25 8.06 -5.66
CA HIS A 142 -33.52 8.34 -4.42
C HIS A 142 -33.23 9.83 -4.24
N ASP A 143 -32.97 10.21 -2.99
CA ASP A 143 -32.46 11.54 -2.66
C ASP A 143 -30.94 11.56 -2.85
N TYR A 144 -30.48 12.12 -3.96
CA TYR A 144 -29.06 12.24 -4.28
C TYR A 144 -28.65 13.67 -4.60
N SER A 145 -27.36 13.95 -4.45
CA SER A 145 -26.73 15.20 -4.83
C SER A 145 -25.33 14.97 -5.36
N ILE A 146 -24.89 15.83 -6.27
CA ILE A 146 -23.49 15.89 -6.73
C ILE A 146 -22.64 16.55 -5.64
N MET A 147 -21.45 16.02 -5.43
CA MET A 147 -20.41 16.63 -4.60
C MET A 147 -19.07 16.65 -5.34
N TYR A 148 -18.23 17.61 -4.94
CA TYR A 148 -16.83 17.67 -5.35
C TYR A 148 -15.99 17.16 -4.19
N THR A 149 -14.99 16.36 -4.52
CA THR A 149 -14.10 15.76 -3.52
C THR A 149 -12.65 16.10 -3.82
N ASP A 150 -11.84 16.15 -2.76
CA ASP A 150 -10.40 16.38 -2.81
C ASP A 150 -9.59 15.11 -2.51
N GLY A 151 -10.27 13.95 -2.39
CA GLY A 151 -9.64 12.66 -2.12
C GLY A 151 -10.61 11.59 -1.64
N GLY A 152 -10.08 10.40 -1.33
CA GLY A 152 -10.86 9.24 -0.88
C GLY A 152 -11.15 8.24 -2.01
N CYS A 153 -12.12 7.35 -1.79
CA CYS A 153 -12.47 6.33 -2.77
C CYS A 153 -13.97 6.00 -2.81
N CYS A 154 -14.43 5.51 -3.96
CA CYS A 154 -15.80 5.08 -4.20
C CYS A 154 -16.21 3.89 -3.31
N ASP A 155 -17.32 4.04 -2.61
CA ASP A 155 -17.90 3.07 -1.66
C ASP A 155 -18.78 1.99 -2.32
N CYS A 156 -18.95 2.02 -3.65
CA CYS A 156 -19.82 1.07 -4.33
C CYS A 156 -19.31 -0.37 -4.17
N GLY A 157 -20.16 -1.27 -3.66
CA GLY A 157 -19.84 -2.66 -3.34
C GLY A 157 -19.33 -2.88 -1.91
N ASP A 158 -19.11 -1.81 -1.14
CA ASP A 158 -18.72 -1.90 0.26
C ASP A 158 -19.95 -1.75 1.16
N ASP A 159 -20.46 -2.88 1.66
CA ASP A 159 -21.66 -2.95 2.50
C ASP A 159 -21.50 -2.24 3.85
N THR A 160 -20.27 -1.95 4.26
CA THR A 160 -19.98 -1.16 5.46
C THR A 160 -20.27 0.32 5.29
N ALA A 161 -20.25 0.84 4.05
CA ALA A 161 -20.43 2.25 3.72
C ALA A 161 -21.68 2.52 2.86
N TRP A 162 -22.07 1.57 2.00
CA TRP A 162 -23.13 1.75 1.02
C TRP A 162 -24.10 0.57 1.04
N LYS A 163 -25.40 0.85 1.06
CA LYS A 163 -26.43 -0.21 1.07
C LYS A 163 -26.42 -1.01 -0.23
N GLN A 164 -26.71 -2.31 -0.12
CA GLN A 164 -26.64 -3.25 -1.25
C GLN A 164 -27.60 -2.89 -2.39
N GLU A 165 -28.78 -2.35 -2.09
CA GLU A 165 -29.75 -1.88 -3.09
C GLU A 165 -29.20 -0.71 -3.94
N GLY A 166 -28.19 0.02 -3.45
CA GLY A 166 -27.52 1.09 -4.17
C GLY A 166 -26.25 0.65 -4.90
N PHE A 167 -25.93 -0.65 -4.93
CA PHE A 167 -24.78 -1.17 -5.67
C PHE A 167 -25.02 -1.14 -7.18
N CYS A 168 -23.99 -0.80 -7.93
CA CYS A 168 -24.06 -0.81 -9.38
C CYS A 168 -24.07 -2.24 -9.95
N SER A 169 -24.29 -2.38 -11.26
CA SER A 169 -24.25 -3.68 -11.94
C SER A 169 -22.90 -4.41 -11.84
N ASN A 170 -21.79 -3.66 -11.71
CA ASN A 170 -20.42 -4.21 -11.76
C ASN A 170 -19.81 -4.54 -10.38
N HIS A 171 -20.38 -4.02 -9.29
CA HIS A 171 -19.86 -4.20 -7.93
C HIS A 171 -20.95 -4.78 -7.06
N LYS A 172 -20.77 -6.02 -6.60
CA LYS A 172 -21.85 -6.79 -5.95
C LYS A 172 -21.60 -7.14 -4.49
N GLY A 173 -20.55 -6.60 -3.89
CA GLY A 173 -20.21 -6.87 -2.51
C GLY A 173 -18.86 -7.57 -2.37
N SER A 174 -18.12 -7.23 -1.31
CA SER A 174 -16.82 -7.85 -1.00
C SER A 174 -16.90 -9.37 -0.76
N GLU A 175 -18.08 -9.89 -0.40
CA GLU A 175 -18.34 -11.32 -0.23
C GLU A 175 -18.34 -12.10 -1.54
N GLN A 176 -18.46 -11.42 -2.69
CA GLN A 176 -18.35 -12.04 -4.01
C GLN A 176 -16.89 -12.29 -4.42
N ILE A 177 -15.92 -11.71 -3.71
CA ILE A 177 -14.50 -11.85 -4.01
C ILE A 177 -14.08 -13.30 -3.76
N GLN A 178 -13.84 -14.02 -4.85
CA GLN A 178 -13.37 -15.39 -4.77
C GLN A 178 -11.93 -15.45 -4.28
N PRO A 179 -11.55 -16.48 -3.51
CA PRO A 179 -10.15 -16.73 -3.19
C PRO A 179 -9.29 -16.89 -4.45
N LEU A 180 -8.02 -16.51 -4.36
CA LEU A 180 -7.05 -16.82 -5.40
C LEU A 180 -6.93 -18.34 -5.57
N SER A 181 -6.87 -18.83 -6.82
CA SER A 181 -6.78 -20.27 -7.08
C SER A 181 -5.59 -20.90 -6.35
N GLU A 182 -5.77 -22.10 -5.81
CA GLU A 182 -4.78 -22.77 -4.94
C GLU A 182 -3.41 -22.86 -5.60
N ASN A 183 -3.36 -23.33 -6.85
CA ASN A 183 -2.12 -23.43 -7.64
C ASN A 183 -1.36 -22.09 -7.73
N LEU A 184 -2.09 -20.98 -7.89
CA LEU A 184 -1.49 -19.66 -8.00
C LEU A 184 -1.11 -19.10 -6.62
N ALA A 185 -1.93 -19.34 -5.60
CA ALA A 185 -1.62 -18.97 -4.22
C ALA A 185 -0.34 -19.67 -3.72
N GLU A 186 -0.14 -20.95 -4.07
CA GLU A 186 1.06 -21.72 -3.74
C GLU A 186 2.33 -21.19 -4.44
N SER A 187 2.21 -20.61 -5.63
CA SER A 187 3.35 -20.10 -6.38
C SER A 187 3.67 -18.65 -6.03
N VAL A 188 2.65 -17.80 -5.90
CA VAL A 188 2.78 -16.36 -5.61
C VAL A 188 3.11 -16.13 -4.14
N GLY A 189 2.47 -16.87 -3.22
CA GLY A 189 2.55 -16.68 -1.78
C GLY A 189 3.99 -16.65 -1.23
N PRO A 190 4.79 -17.71 -1.42
CA PRO A 190 6.15 -17.77 -0.86
C PRO A 190 7.07 -16.65 -1.35
N VAL A 191 6.90 -16.20 -2.59
CA VAL A 191 7.69 -15.09 -3.16
C VAL A 191 7.26 -13.76 -2.54
N LEU A 192 5.94 -13.53 -2.37
CA LEU A 192 5.43 -12.36 -1.66
C LEU A 192 5.86 -12.34 -0.19
N ASP A 193 5.77 -13.47 0.53
CA ASP A 193 6.19 -13.56 1.93
C ASP A 193 7.66 -13.15 2.10
N ALA A 194 8.54 -13.71 1.25
CA ALA A 194 9.95 -13.36 1.26
C ALA A 194 10.21 -11.90 0.89
N LEU A 195 9.47 -11.36 -0.10
CA LEU A 195 9.59 -9.96 -0.50
C LEU A 195 9.12 -9.02 0.62
N PHE A 196 8.02 -9.35 1.27
CA PHE A 196 7.43 -8.58 2.37
C PHE A 196 8.32 -8.62 3.62
N ALA A 197 8.98 -9.74 3.90
CA ALA A 197 10.01 -9.81 4.93
C ALA A 197 11.20 -8.89 4.60
N CYS A 198 11.70 -8.91 3.36
CA CYS A 198 12.77 -8.01 2.92
C CYS A 198 12.36 -6.53 3.00
N TRP A 199 11.13 -6.22 2.59
CA TRP A 199 10.57 -4.88 2.62
C TRP A 199 10.41 -4.36 4.04
N ASN A 200 9.86 -5.16 4.95
CA ASN A 200 9.72 -4.83 6.36
C ASN A 200 11.09 -4.52 7.00
N ASN A 201 12.07 -5.41 6.82
CA ASN A 201 13.42 -5.24 7.37
C ASN A 201 14.10 -3.96 6.85
N ASN A 202 13.86 -3.64 5.59
CA ASN A 202 14.40 -2.43 4.97
C ASN A 202 13.74 -1.16 5.55
N LEU A 203 12.42 -1.15 5.76
CA LEU A 203 11.71 -0.03 6.38
C LEU A 203 12.09 0.16 7.86
N LEU A 204 12.18 -0.92 8.65
CA LEU A 204 12.65 -0.87 10.04
C LEU A 204 14.07 -0.29 10.14
N SER A 205 14.91 -0.62 9.17
CA SER A 205 16.26 -0.07 9.07
C SER A 205 16.28 1.42 8.73
N ALA A 206 15.24 1.96 8.08
CA ALA A 206 15.12 3.39 7.82
C ALA A 206 14.50 4.15 9.00
N GLU A 207 13.46 3.61 9.62
CA GLU A 207 12.80 4.19 10.80
C GLU A 207 13.80 4.39 11.95
N SER A 208 14.57 3.34 12.29
CA SER A 208 15.56 3.38 13.37
C SER A 208 16.69 4.42 13.18
N ILE A 209 16.91 4.89 11.96
CA ILE A 209 17.90 5.94 11.67
C ILE A 209 17.23 7.31 11.67
N SER A 210 15.99 7.42 11.21
CA SER A 210 15.21 8.65 11.32
C SER A 210 15.10 9.13 12.78
N GLU A 211 15.15 8.22 13.74
CA GLU A 211 15.10 8.51 15.18
C GLU A 211 16.48 8.83 15.81
N LYS A 212 17.59 8.54 15.12
CA LYS A 212 18.96 8.72 15.64
C LYS A 212 19.66 9.88 14.95
N ASP A 213 19.91 10.95 15.69
CA ASP A 213 20.54 12.21 15.25
C ASP A 213 22.06 12.08 14.97
N VAL A 214 22.48 11.08 14.17
CA VAL A 214 23.89 10.64 14.11
C VAL A 214 24.59 10.97 12.78
N ARG A 215 25.74 11.62 12.96
CA ARG A 215 26.69 12.18 11.99
C ARG A 215 27.38 11.18 11.05
N SER A 216 26.66 10.54 10.13
CA SER A 216 27.26 10.06 8.87
C SER A 216 26.28 10.15 7.69
N SER A 217 26.42 11.22 6.89
CA SER A 217 25.50 11.57 5.79
C SER A 217 25.33 10.44 4.75
N ASP A 218 26.41 9.76 4.37
CA ASP A 218 26.37 8.84 3.22
C ASP A 218 25.58 7.54 3.48
N THR A 219 25.74 6.92 4.65
CA THR A 219 25.02 5.67 4.98
C THR A 219 23.53 5.91 5.16
N LEU A 220 23.15 7.03 5.79
CA LEU A 220 21.76 7.48 5.94
C LEU A 220 21.12 7.67 4.56
N VAL A 221 21.78 8.44 3.69
CA VAL A 221 21.29 8.73 2.34
C VAL A 221 21.13 7.44 1.52
N VAL A 222 22.05 6.48 1.64
CA VAL A 222 21.95 5.18 0.95
C VAL A 222 20.72 4.41 1.42
N ARG A 223 20.50 4.29 2.73
CA ARG A 223 19.39 3.50 3.30
C ARG A 223 18.03 4.14 3.05
N GLN A 224 17.92 5.46 3.13
CA GLN A 224 16.70 6.17 2.74
C GLN A 224 16.39 5.95 1.26
N LYS A 225 17.40 6.10 0.39
CA LYS A 225 17.29 5.84 -1.05
C LYS A 225 16.95 4.39 -1.38
N MET A 226 17.43 3.43 -0.58
CA MET A 226 17.08 2.02 -0.69
C MET A 226 15.61 1.81 -0.35
N SER A 227 15.13 2.42 0.74
CA SER A 227 13.75 2.30 1.23
C SER A 227 12.74 2.95 0.31
N ASN A 228 13.04 4.15 -0.20
CA ASN A 228 12.24 4.81 -1.22
C ASN A 228 12.19 3.96 -2.51
N GLY A 229 13.33 3.47 -2.98
CA GLY A 229 13.41 2.68 -4.21
C GLY A 229 12.66 1.35 -4.13
N LEU A 230 12.82 0.61 -3.03
CA LEU A 230 12.15 -0.67 -2.81
C LEU A 230 10.64 -0.47 -2.63
N THR A 231 10.24 0.44 -1.74
CA THR A 231 8.82 0.74 -1.49
C THR A 231 8.11 1.16 -2.77
N PHE A 232 8.68 2.10 -3.51
CA PHE A 232 8.11 2.56 -4.77
C PHE A 232 7.85 1.40 -5.75
N ALA A 233 8.82 0.50 -5.92
CA ALA A 233 8.72 -0.59 -6.88
C ALA A 233 7.76 -1.70 -6.42
N VAL A 234 7.76 -2.04 -5.13
CA VAL A 234 6.80 -3.01 -4.57
C VAL A 234 5.39 -2.47 -4.70
N VAL A 235 5.15 -1.24 -4.26
CA VAL A 235 3.84 -0.57 -4.36
C VAL A 235 3.39 -0.46 -5.82
N GLU A 236 4.30 -0.16 -6.76
CA GLU A 236 3.99 -0.16 -8.19
C GLU A 236 3.53 -1.51 -8.73
N MET A 237 4.21 -2.59 -8.37
CA MET A 237 3.81 -3.95 -8.74
C MET A 237 2.45 -4.32 -8.13
N LEU A 238 2.20 -3.99 -6.86
CA LEU A 238 0.92 -4.32 -6.20
C LEU A 238 -0.25 -3.54 -6.78
N LEU A 239 -0.05 -2.25 -7.11
CA LEU A 239 -1.03 -1.44 -7.83
C LEU A 239 -1.29 -1.96 -9.25
N GLU A 240 -0.30 -2.58 -9.89
CA GLU A 240 -0.49 -3.27 -11.16
C GLU A 240 -1.37 -4.51 -10.98
N PHE A 241 -1.11 -5.35 -9.97
CA PHE A 241 -1.92 -6.54 -9.67
C PHE A 241 -3.41 -6.21 -9.45
N ASN A 242 -3.70 -5.14 -8.72
CA ASN A 242 -5.06 -4.61 -8.53
C ASN A 242 -5.82 -4.38 -9.86
N LYS A 243 -5.12 -4.01 -10.94
CA LYS A 243 -5.77 -3.77 -12.24
C LYS A 243 -6.30 -5.06 -12.87
N PHE A 244 -5.70 -6.21 -12.54
CA PHE A 244 -5.97 -7.48 -13.19
C PHE A 244 -6.86 -8.43 -12.37
N SER A 245 -6.76 -8.43 -11.04
CA SER A 245 -7.55 -9.36 -10.21
C SER A 245 -7.75 -8.87 -8.79
N GLU A 246 -9.00 -8.83 -8.37
CA GLU A 246 -9.40 -8.53 -6.98
C GLU A 246 -9.10 -9.70 -6.04
N SER A 247 -9.27 -10.96 -6.48
CA SER A 247 -8.79 -12.14 -5.75
C SER A 247 -7.30 -12.08 -5.45
N LEU A 248 -6.49 -11.63 -6.42
CA LEU A 248 -5.05 -11.43 -6.21
C LEU A 248 -4.78 -10.28 -5.24
N LEU A 249 -5.55 -9.19 -5.30
CA LEU A 249 -5.44 -8.08 -4.37
C LEU A 249 -5.81 -8.49 -2.94
N SER A 250 -6.93 -9.18 -2.75
CA SER A 250 -7.35 -9.71 -1.45
C SER A 250 -6.30 -10.67 -0.89
N PHE A 251 -5.74 -11.56 -1.73
CA PHE A 251 -4.62 -12.42 -1.34
C PHE A 251 -3.39 -11.61 -0.88
N VAL A 252 -3.01 -10.57 -1.61
CA VAL A 252 -1.94 -9.64 -1.22
C VAL A 252 -2.26 -8.98 0.12
N SER A 253 -3.47 -8.47 0.31
CA SER A 253 -3.93 -7.85 1.55
C SER A 253 -3.73 -8.78 2.75
N ARG A 254 -4.17 -10.04 2.66
CA ARG A 254 -3.99 -11.03 3.75
C ARG A 254 -2.52 -11.31 4.04
N ARG A 255 -1.68 -11.32 3.01
CA ARG A 255 -0.23 -11.54 3.14
C ARG A 255 0.48 -10.35 3.79
N ILE A 256 0.06 -9.11 3.51
CA ILE A 256 0.58 -7.92 4.18
C ILE A 256 0.25 -7.97 5.69
N ILE A 257 -0.98 -8.33 6.03
CA ILE A 257 -1.43 -8.47 7.43
C ILE A 257 -0.66 -9.57 8.16
N ALA A 258 -0.48 -10.73 7.50
CA ALA A 258 0.24 -11.87 8.07
C ALA A 258 1.75 -11.62 8.22
N SER A 259 2.31 -10.67 7.46
CA SER A 259 3.72 -10.30 7.56
C SER A 259 3.95 -9.48 8.84
N SER A 260 4.62 -10.11 9.81
CA SER A 260 4.84 -9.55 11.16
C SER A 260 5.38 -8.11 11.12
N GLY A 261 4.53 -7.16 11.55
CA GLY A 261 4.87 -5.75 11.69
C GLY A 261 4.86 -4.92 10.40
N LEU A 262 4.66 -5.54 9.23
CA LEU A 262 4.73 -4.84 7.94
C LEU A 262 3.67 -3.74 7.83
N LEU A 263 2.41 -4.03 8.15
CA LEU A 263 1.35 -3.02 8.09
C LEU A 263 1.63 -1.83 9.01
N MET A 264 2.12 -2.09 10.23
CA MET A 264 2.45 -1.04 11.20
C MET A 264 3.56 -0.12 10.71
N ILE A 265 4.64 -0.68 10.14
CA ILE A 265 5.74 0.14 9.63
C ILE A 265 5.34 0.91 8.37
N LEU A 266 4.46 0.35 7.53
CA LEU A 266 3.97 1.04 6.34
C LEU A 266 3.12 2.26 6.70
N VAL A 267 2.26 2.16 7.72
CA VAL A 267 1.48 3.32 8.21
C VAL A 267 2.40 4.42 8.74
N LYS A 268 3.51 4.06 9.40
CA LYS A 268 4.50 5.04 9.89
C LYS A 268 5.43 5.59 8.81
N ALA A 269 5.39 5.05 7.59
CA ALA A 269 6.43 5.27 6.59
C ALA A 269 6.49 6.71 6.06
N GLU A 270 5.39 7.47 6.14
CA GLU A 270 5.37 8.89 5.76
C GLU A 270 6.35 9.77 6.57
N ARG A 271 6.77 9.30 7.74
CA ARG A 271 7.75 9.99 8.59
C ARG A 271 9.16 10.02 8.01
N PHE A 272 9.50 9.06 7.13
CA PHE A 272 10.88 8.86 6.67
C PHE A 272 11.04 8.55 5.17
N LEU A 273 9.94 8.33 4.44
CA LEU A 273 9.96 8.18 2.98
C LEU A 273 9.76 9.51 2.26
N ASP A 274 10.16 9.55 0.98
CA ASP A 274 9.98 10.70 0.11
C ASP A 274 8.49 10.85 -0.27
N GLN A 275 8.04 12.09 -0.46
CA GLN A 275 6.62 12.41 -0.69
C GLN A 275 6.00 11.64 -1.87
N ASP A 276 6.70 11.51 -3.00
CA ASP A 276 6.20 10.79 -4.18
C ASP A 276 6.00 9.28 -3.92
N VAL A 277 6.78 8.73 -2.99
CA VAL A 277 6.67 7.34 -2.54
C VAL A 277 5.48 7.18 -1.60
N VAL A 278 5.30 8.13 -0.67
CA VAL A 278 4.18 8.18 0.28
C VAL A 278 2.85 8.29 -0.43
N GLU A 279 2.71 9.21 -1.40
CA GLU A 279 1.51 9.36 -2.21
C GLU A 279 1.14 8.05 -2.92
N LYS A 280 2.14 7.33 -3.43
CA LYS A 280 1.94 6.03 -4.09
C LYS A 280 1.53 4.93 -3.10
N LEU A 281 2.12 4.93 -1.90
CA LEU A 281 1.77 4.01 -0.83
C LEU A 281 0.33 4.25 -0.35
N HIS A 282 -0.07 5.50 -0.18
CA HIS A 282 -1.45 5.86 0.18
C HIS A 282 -2.44 5.47 -0.90
N ASN A 283 -2.08 5.63 -2.17
CA ASN A 283 -2.89 5.09 -3.28
C ASN A 283 -3.05 3.56 -3.19
N LEU A 284 -2.03 2.82 -2.76
CA LEU A 284 -2.17 1.38 -2.52
C LEU A 284 -3.10 1.11 -1.33
N PHE A 285 -2.95 1.80 -0.20
CA PHE A 285 -3.85 1.65 0.94
C PHE A 285 -5.31 1.90 0.55
N LEU A 286 -5.62 2.94 -0.24
CA LEU A 286 -6.98 3.19 -0.75
C LEU A 286 -7.52 2.02 -1.59
N LYS A 287 -6.67 1.26 -2.27
CA LYS A 287 -7.11 0.03 -2.97
C LYS A 287 -7.29 -1.14 -2.01
N LEU A 288 -6.43 -1.28 -1.02
CA LEU A 288 -6.46 -2.41 -0.10
C LEU A 288 -7.60 -2.32 0.93
N ILE A 289 -8.04 -1.11 1.32
CA ILE A 289 -9.20 -0.93 2.21
C ILE A 289 -10.52 -1.38 1.59
N GLY A 290 -10.56 -1.68 0.29
CA GLY A 290 -11.69 -2.41 -0.31
C GLY A 290 -11.83 -3.85 0.22
N ASP A 291 -10.76 -4.47 0.72
CA ASP A 291 -10.84 -5.76 1.44
C ASP A 291 -11.24 -5.49 2.90
N PRO A 292 -12.37 -6.05 3.40
CA PRO A 292 -12.87 -5.73 4.74
C PRO A 292 -11.92 -6.08 5.88
N VAL A 293 -11.13 -7.14 5.72
CA VAL A 293 -10.19 -7.55 6.77
C VAL A 293 -8.95 -6.67 6.75
N PHE A 294 -8.48 -6.28 5.57
CA PHE A 294 -7.46 -5.24 5.48
C PHE A 294 -7.93 -3.93 6.07
N LYS A 295 -9.16 -3.48 5.75
CA LYS A 295 -9.73 -2.26 6.31
C LYS A 295 -9.74 -2.30 7.85
N SER A 296 -10.18 -3.40 8.44
CA SER A 296 -10.21 -3.56 9.91
C SER A 296 -8.80 -3.51 10.52
N GLU A 297 -7.83 -4.24 9.96
CA GLU A 297 -6.45 -4.25 10.48
C GLU A 297 -5.73 -2.92 10.23
N PHE A 298 -5.97 -2.27 9.09
CA PHE A 298 -5.48 -0.94 8.79
C PHE A 298 -6.05 0.10 9.75
N ALA A 299 -7.33 0.00 10.10
CA ALA A 299 -7.95 0.89 11.08
C ALA A 299 -7.29 0.77 12.46
N LYS A 300 -7.00 -0.46 12.92
CA LYS A 300 -6.25 -0.68 14.16
C LYS A 300 -4.85 -0.07 14.09
N ALA A 301 -4.17 -0.25 12.96
CA ALA A 301 -2.86 0.36 12.69
C ALA A 301 -2.91 1.89 12.77
N LEU A 302 -3.92 2.49 12.14
CA LEU A 302 -4.15 3.92 12.10
C LEU A 302 -4.40 4.48 13.50
N VAL A 303 -5.23 3.83 14.31
CA VAL A 303 -5.46 4.24 15.71
C VAL A 303 -4.17 4.23 16.52
N GLY A 304 -3.31 3.23 16.32
CA GLY A 304 -2.00 3.18 17.00
C GLY A 304 -1.00 4.23 16.51
N TYR A 305 -1.11 4.66 15.26
CA TYR A 305 -0.26 5.70 14.67
C TYR A 305 -0.72 7.13 15.00
N TYR A 306 -2.04 7.34 15.14
CA TYR A 306 -2.65 8.67 15.26
C TYR A 306 -1.98 9.56 16.32
N PRO A 307 -1.76 9.12 17.58
CA PRO A 307 -1.14 9.96 18.61
C PRO A 307 0.30 10.36 18.28
N LEU A 308 1.04 9.47 17.60
CA LEU A 308 2.43 9.75 17.22
C LEU A 308 2.49 10.91 16.22
N ALA A 309 1.65 10.85 15.18
CA ALA A 309 1.55 11.90 14.18
C ALA A 309 1.08 13.24 14.79
N ILE A 310 0.08 13.23 15.67
CA ILE A 310 -0.37 14.44 16.38
C ILE A 310 0.76 15.02 17.23
N SER A 311 1.44 14.21 18.05
CA SER A 311 2.53 14.66 18.92
C SER A 311 3.69 15.28 18.12
N GLU A 312 4.07 14.68 16.98
CA GLU A 312 5.10 15.24 16.11
C GLU A 312 4.66 16.54 15.42
N ALA A 313 3.37 16.64 15.05
CA ALA A 313 2.84 17.86 14.46
C ALA A 313 2.79 19.01 15.48
N VAL A 314 2.29 18.73 16.69
CA VAL A 314 2.24 19.66 17.82
C VAL A 314 3.63 20.20 18.16
N LYS A 315 4.66 19.33 18.22
CA LYS A 315 6.05 19.75 18.49
C LYS A 315 6.62 20.73 17.47
N LYS A 316 6.13 20.72 16.22
CA LYS A 316 6.59 21.66 15.16
C LYS A 316 5.93 23.04 15.28
N GLY A 317 4.79 23.14 15.95
CA GLY A 317 4.14 24.41 16.31
C GLY A 317 3.73 25.31 15.14
N ASN A 318 3.38 24.74 13.97
CA ASN A 318 2.89 25.52 12.83
C ASN A 318 1.83 24.75 12.02
N ASP A 319 0.96 25.48 11.31
CA ASP A 319 -0.14 24.93 10.52
C ASP A 319 0.31 23.96 9.42
N HIS A 320 1.55 24.10 8.94
CA HIS A 320 2.14 23.22 7.93
C HIS A 320 2.62 21.89 8.49
N ALA A 321 2.57 21.68 9.81
CA ALA A 321 3.07 20.46 10.43
C ALA A 321 2.32 19.22 9.94
N PHE A 322 1.01 19.33 9.71
CA PHE A 322 0.15 18.25 9.21
C PHE A 322 0.35 17.92 7.72
N VAL A 323 0.95 18.83 6.94
CA VAL A 323 1.32 18.55 5.53
C VAL A 323 2.33 17.40 5.44
N LYS A 324 3.14 17.19 6.49
CA LYS A 324 4.07 16.06 6.58
C LYS A 324 3.44 14.75 7.09
N HIS A 325 2.16 14.79 7.46
CA HIS A 325 1.42 13.62 7.95
C HIS A 325 0.07 13.42 7.20
N PRO A 326 0.10 13.35 5.84
CA PRO A 326 -1.12 13.31 5.03
C PRO A 326 -1.97 12.05 5.23
N LEU A 327 -1.44 10.99 5.85
CA LEU A 327 -2.21 9.77 6.11
C LEU A 327 -3.43 10.07 6.99
N LEU A 328 -3.28 10.90 8.02
CA LEU A 328 -4.40 11.21 8.93
C LEU A 328 -5.54 11.89 8.20
N SER A 329 -5.28 12.93 7.41
CA SER A 329 -6.32 13.64 6.68
C SER A 329 -6.98 12.76 5.61
N LEU A 330 -6.20 11.91 4.93
CA LEU A 330 -6.71 11.06 3.86
C LEU A 330 -7.58 9.90 4.36
N PHE A 331 -7.23 9.29 5.49
CA PHE A 331 -7.88 8.06 5.96
C PHE A 331 -8.81 8.23 7.17
N SER A 332 -8.72 9.32 7.93
CA SER A 332 -9.58 9.45 9.13
C SER A 332 -11.06 9.44 8.77
N VAL A 333 -11.47 10.09 7.67
CA VAL A 333 -12.85 10.01 7.18
C VAL A 333 -13.17 8.58 6.75
N GLN A 334 -12.37 8.00 5.85
CA GLN A 334 -12.59 6.66 5.29
C GLN A 334 -12.63 5.51 6.31
N ILE A 335 -12.21 5.76 7.55
CA ILE A 335 -12.11 4.75 8.61
C ILE A 335 -12.97 5.10 9.83
N PHE A 336 -12.90 6.33 10.35
CA PHE A 336 -13.54 6.71 11.61
C PHE A 336 -14.98 7.19 11.45
N THR A 337 -15.50 7.31 10.24
CA THR A 337 -16.93 7.60 10.01
C THR A 337 -17.74 6.36 9.65
N VAL A 338 -17.08 5.25 9.28
CA VAL A 338 -17.72 4.00 8.85
C VAL A 338 -18.58 3.42 9.99
N PRO A 339 -19.92 3.40 9.88
CA PRO A 339 -20.81 3.10 11.00
C PRO A 339 -20.68 1.71 11.61
N THR A 340 -20.20 0.74 10.83
CA THR A 340 -19.98 -0.63 11.30
C THR A 340 -18.60 -0.81 11.96
N LEU A 341 -17.61 0.02 11.59
CA LEU A 341 -16.23 -0.09 12.05
C LEU A 341 -15.95 0.84 13.24
N THR A 342 -16.48 2.06 13.25
CA THR A 342 -16.24 3.04 14.31
C THR A 342 -16.66 2.54 15.69
N PRO A 343 -17.85 1.95 15.90
CA PRO A 343 -18.23 1.40 17.21
C PRO A 343 -17.27 0.31 17.69
N PHE A 344 -16.79 -0.54 16.77
CA PHE A 344 -15.78 -1.55 17.07
C PHE A 344 -14.48 -0.90 17.54
N LEU A 345 -13.98 0.14 16.86
CA LEU A 345 -12.76 0.84 17.25
C LEU A 345 -12.93 1.58 18.59
N VAL A 346 -14.10 2.16 18.87
CA VAL A 346 -14.38 2.79 20.17
C VAL A 346 -14.30 1.77 21.29
N LYS A 347 -14.90 0.59 21.10
CA LYS A 347 -14.99 -0.44 22.13
C LYS A 347 -13.68 -1.22 22.33
N GLU A 348 -13.04 -1.63 21.24
CA GLU A 348 -11.91 -2.57 21.29
C GLU A 348 -10.55 -1.87 21.23
N MET A 349 -10.49 -0.64 20.70
CA MET A 349 -9.24 0.11 20.50
C MET A 349 -9.20 1.44 21.28
N ASN A 350 -10.21 1.73 22.10
CA ASN A 350 -10.34 3.00 22.85
C ASN A 350 -10.25 4.26 21.96
N LEU A 351 -10.79 4.19 20.73
CA LEU A 351 -10.71 5.28 19.74
C LEU A 351 -11.11 6.65 20.32
N LEU A 352 -12.22 6.73 21.05
CA LEU A 352 -12.70 7.99 21.61
C LEU A 352 -11.71 8.60 22.63
N ALA A 353 -11.17 7.78 23.53
CA ALA A 353 -10.19 8.24 24.51
C ALA A 353 -8.89 8.68 23.82
N MET A 354 -8.46 7.96 22.78
CA MET A 354 -7.31 8.32 21.97
C MET A 354 -7.49 9.69 21.29
N LEU A 355 -8.64 9.93 20.64
CA LEU A 355 -8.93 11.20 19.97
C LEU A 355 -9.01 12.37 20.96
N LEU A 356 -9.66 12.17 22.11
CA LEU A 356 -9.74 13.20 23.17
C LEU A 356 -8.36 13.51 23.77
N GLY A 357 -7.50 12.50 23.93
CA GLY A 357 -6.11 12.69 24.36
C GLY A 357 -5.32 13.54 23.36
N CYS A 358 -5.43 13.21 22.06
CA CYS A 358 -4.79 13.99 21.00
C CYS A 358 -5.28 15.44 20.96
N LEU A 359 -6.60 15.66 21.13
CA LEU A 359 -7.17 17.00 21.20
C LEU A 359 -6.65 17.78 22.43
N SER A 360 -6.53 17.10 23.57
CA SER A 360 -5.94 17.68 24.78
C SER A 360 -4.49 18.12 24.55
N ASP A 361 -3.68 17.29 23.89
CA ASP A 361 -2.29 17.63 23.56
C ASP A 361 -2.20 18.86 22.65
N ILE A 362 -3.10 18.98 21.67
CA ILE A 362 -3.21 20.15 20.80
C ILE A 362 -3.55 21.39 21.62
N PHE A 363 -4.60 21.35 22.45
CA PHE A 363 -4.98 22.51 23.27
C PHE A 363 -3.88 22.93 24.24
N LEU A 364 -3.22 21.98 24.90
CA LEU A 364 -2.10 22.27 25.79
C LEU A 364 -0.94 22.95 25.07
N SER A 365 -0.72 22.64 23.78
CA SER A 365 0.31 23.30 22.98
C SER A 365 -0.03 24.73 22.54
N CYS A 366 -1.32 25.07 22.52
CA CYS A 366 -1.83 26.40 22.17
C CYS A 366 -2.10 27.28 23.40
N CYS A 367 -2.06 26.72 24.61
CA CYS A 367 -2.25 27.49 25.84
C CYS A 367 -1.02 28.37 26.12
N GLY A 368 -1.27 29.67 26.34
CA GLY A 368 -0.29 30.59 26.91
C GLY A 368 0.07 30.26 28.36
N GLU A 369 1.07 30.94 28.91
CA GLU A 369 1.50 30.77 30.32
C GLU A 369 0.36 31.09 31.33
N ASP A 370 -0.65 31.84 30.89
CA ASP A 370 -1.87 32.19 31.63
C ASP A 370 -2.98 31.13 31.53
N GLY A 371 -2.76 30.04 30.79
CA GLY A 371 -3.72 28.97 30.58
C GLY A 371 -4.85 29.30 29.60
N VAL A 372 -4.71 30.40 28.84
CA VAL A 372 -5.68 30.80 27.80
C VAL A 372 -5.18 30.32 26.44
N LEU A 373 -6.09 29.77 25.62
CA LEU A 373 -5.79 29.40 24.24
C LEU A 373 -5.43 30.67 23.44
N GLN A 374 -4.26 30.67 22.80
CA GLN A 374 -3.75 31.80 22.01
C GLN A 374 -4.04 31.66 20.52
#